data_AF-A0A7W9G9S5-F1
#
_entry.id   AF-A0A7W9G9S5-F1
#
_cell.length_a   1.000
_cell.length_b   1.000
_cell.length_c   1.000
_cell.angle_alpha   90.00
_cell.angle_beta   90.00
_cell.angle_gamma   90.00
#
_symmetry.space_group_name_H-M   'P 1'
#
loop_
_entity.id
_entity.type
_entity.pdbx_description
1 polymer ?
#
loop_
_entity_poly.entity_id
_entity_poly.type
_entity_poly.pdbx_seq_one_letter_code
_entity_poly.pdbx_strand_id
1 'polypeptide(L)'
;MLPVLLVGCQGNASSASKYSTGGDPTDSPCARVVSAIGYADLMLEPKGQEDRQYFEDAVIGRLAELRGITLEFGDRLPDSLKGAVQTIKTTTAGLSRNDVPRERQVALLKQYRAAADQIVAGCR
;
A
#
# COMPACT_ATOMS: atom_id res chain seq x y z
N MET A 1 -44.98 24.23 23.96
CA MET A 1 -43.77 24.98 23.60
C MET A 1 -42.72 24.75 24.67
N LEU A 2 -41.66 24.01 24.34
CA LEU A 2 -40.35 24.04 25.01
C LEU A 2 -39.31 23.49 23.99
N PRO A 3 -38.28 24.25 23.60
CA PRO A 3 -37.29 23.80 22.63
C PRO A 3 -36.19 23.03 23.36
N VAL A 4 -36.05 21.74 23.08
CA VAL A 4 -34.86 20.99 23.51
C VAL A 4 -33.82 21.18 22.42
N LEU A 5 -32.79 21.97 22.77
CA LEU A 5 -31.61 22.24 21.97
C LEU A 5 -30.95 20.93 21.55
N LEU A 6 -31.03 20.62 20.26
CA LEU A 6 -30.14 19.68 19.58
C LEU A 6 -28.73 20.29 19.58
N VAL A 7 -28.02 20.14 20.70
CA VAL A 7 -26.59 20.40 20.78
C VAL A 7 -25.92 19.33 19.93
N GLY A 8 -25.54 19.73 18.72
CA GLY A 8 -24.88 18.88 17.75
C GLY A 8 -23.59 18.30 18.31
N CYS A 9 -23.43 17.00 18.18
CA CYS A 9 -22.13 16.36 18.23
C CYS A 9 -21.35 16.78 16.97
N GLN A 10 -20.81 18.00 16.96
CA GLN A 10 -19.65 18.32 16.11
C GLN A 10 -18.43 17.63 16.74
N GLY A 11 -18.39 16.31 16.62
CA GLY A 11 -17.12 15.61 16.68
C GLY A 11 -16.38 15.97 15.41
N ASN A 12 -15.20 16.58 15.53
CA ASN A 12 -14.22 16.65 14.46
C ASN A 12 -13.90 15.22 13.97
N ALA A 13 -14.77 14.65 13.15
CA ALA A 13 -14.44 13.50 12.35
C ALA A 13 -13.41 14.02 11.35
N SER A 14 -12.14 13.81 11.65
CA SER A 14 -11.06 14.10 10.73
C SER A 14 -11.43 13.43 9.40
N SER A 15 -11.64 14.22 8.36
CA SER A 15 -11.97 13.76 7.01
C SER A 15 -10.75 13.14 6.30
N ALA A 16 -9.67 12.89 7.03
CA ALA A 16 -8.50 12.19 6.52
C ALA A 16 -8.89 10.76 6.15
N SER A 17 -8.53 10.35 4.93
CA SER A 17 -8.65 8.97 4.48
C SER A 17 -8.01 8.04 5.51
N LYS A 18 -8.83 7.20 6.14
CA LYS A 18 -8.36 6.21 7.12
C LYS A 18 -8.20 4.87 6.43
N TYR A 19 -6.98 4.36 6.35
CA TYR A 19 -6.70 3.05 5.78
C TYR A 19 -6.75 1.99 6.88
N SER A 20 -7.42 0.87 6.63
CA SER A 20 -7.40 -0.27 7.56
C SER A 20 -6.07 -0.99 7.41
N THR A 21 -5.05 -0.54 8.15
CA THR A 21 -3.68 -1.05 8.06
C THR A 21 -3.29 -1.99 9.20
N GLY A 22 -4.15 -2.15 10.21
CA GLY A 22 -3.86 -2.94 11.42
C GLY A 22 -2.68 -2.43 12.24
N GLY A 23 -2.13 -1.25 11.92
CA GLY A 23 -1.00 -0.63 12.59
C GLY A 23 -1.39 0.55 13.46
N ASP A 24 -0.61 0.81 14.50
CA ASP A 24 -0.69 2.04 15.25
C ASP A 24 -0.14 3.17 14.35
N PRO A 25 -0.84 4.30 14.21
CA PRO A 25 -0.32 5.43 13.44
C PRO A 25 1.06 5.91 13.91
N THR A 26 1.47 5.62 15.14
CA THR A 26 2.77 5.99 15.72
C THR A 26 3.90 4.99 15.41
N ASP A 27 3.59 3.87 14.76
CA ASP A 27 4.62 2.90 14.37
C ASP A 27 5.66 3.49 13.42
N SER A 28 6.86 2.91 13.45
CA SER A 28 7.93 3.24 12.50
C SER A 28 7.44 3.07 11.06
N PRO A 29 7.40 4.16 10.26
CA PRO A 29 6.94 4.09 8.87
C PRO A 29 7.78 3.13 8.02
N CYS A 30 9.10 3.15 8.19
CA CYS A 30 9.99 2.22 7.51
C CYS A 30 9.71 0.77 7.90
N ALA A 31 9.53 0.47 9.19
CA ALA A 31 9.24 -0.90 9.63
C ALA A 31 7.91 -1.40 9.05
N ARG A 32 6.87 -0.56 9.05
CA ARG A 32 5.55 -0.88 8.51
C ARG A 32 5.60 -1.16 7.00
N VAL A 33 6.19 -0.27 6.22
CA VAL A 33 6.26 -0.43 4.75
C VAL A 33 7.16 -1.60 4.36
N VAL A 34 8.33 -1.76 4.97
CA VAL A 34 9.25 -2.89 4.68
C VAL A 34 8.62 -4.23 5.07
N SER A 35 7.96 -4.31 6.22
CA SER A 35 7.26 -5.52 6.64
C SER A 35 6.12 -5.88 5.67
N ALA A 36 5.35 -4.89 5.22
CA ALA A 36 4.28 -5.10 4.26
C ALA A 36 4.80 -5.56 2.88
N ILE A 37 5.91 -4.99 2.40
CA ILE A 37 6.59 -5.45 1.18
C ILE A 37 6.99 -6.93 1.34
N GLY A 38 7.68 -7.26 2.42
CA GLY A 38 8.11 -8.63 2.67
C GLY A 38 6.95 -9.61 2.74
N TYR A 39 5.83 -9.21 3.36
CA TYR A 39 4.64 -10.05 3.46
C TYR A 39 3.92 -10.22 2.11
N ALA A 40 3.93 -9.18 1.27
CA ALA A 40 3.43 -9.27 -0.10
C ALA A 40 4.26 -10.20 -0.97
N ASP A 41 5.58 -10.10 -0.85
CA ASP A 41 6.52 -10.87 -1.64
C ASP A 41 6.46 -12.39 -1.37
N LEU A 42 5.95 -12.83 -0.21
CA LEU A 42 5.69 -14.25 0.07
C LEU A 42 4.64 -14.89 -0.85
N MET A 43 3.76 -14.08 -1.46
CA MET A 43 2.72 -14.55 -2.38
C MET A 43 3.13 -14.44 -3.85
N LEU A 44 4.31 -13.88 -4.11
CA LEU A 44 4.79 -13.65 -5.47
C LEU A 44 5.76 -14.75 -5.88
N GLU A 45 5.73 -15.09 -7.17
CA GLU A 45 6.78 -15.89 -7.81
C GLU A 45 8.15 -15.24 -7.58
N PRO A 46 9.26 -15.98 -7.67
CA PRO A 46 10.58 -15.39 -7.52
C PRO A 46 10.83 -14.24 -8.49
N LYS A 47 11.65 -13.27 -8.07
CA LYS A 47 12.08 -12.15 -8.92
C LYS A 47 12.72 -12.67 -10.22
N GLY A 48 12.36 -12.05 -11.35
CA GLY A 48 12.72 -12.51 -12.69
C GLY A 48 11.76 -13.53 -13.30
N GLN A 49 10.74 -13.97 -12.56
CA GLN A 49 9.68 -14.86 -13.04
C GLN A 49 8.32 -14.16 -13.11
N GLU A 50 8.28 -12.84 -13.27
CA GLU A 50 7.04 -12.06 -13.26
C GLU A 50 6.06 -12.53 -14.36
N ASP A 51 6.57 -12.97 -15.50
CA ASP A 51 5.78 -13.51 -16.60
C ASP A 51 5.02 -14.81 -16.23
N ARG A 52 5.43 -15.50 -15.16
CA ARG A 52 4.79 -16.72 -14.62
C ARG A 52 3.80 -16.46 -13.48
N GLN A 53 3.81 -15.27 -12.87
CA GLN A 53 2.97 -14.95 -11.70
C GLN A 53 1.49 -15.18 -11.99
N TYR A 54 0.73 -15.94 -11.21
CA TYR A 54 -0.73 -15.86 -11.32
C TYR A 54 -1.28 -14.78 -10.37
N PHE A 55 -2.14 -13.90 -10.87
CA PHE A 55 -2.72 -12.81 -10.07
C PHE A 55 -4.09 -13.25 -9.54
N GLU A 56 -4.08 -14.27 -8.70
CA GLU A 56 -5.29 -14.79 -8.04
C GLU A 56 -5.74 -13.84 -6.91
N ASP A 57 -6.95 -14.04 -6.41
CA ASP A 57 -7.57 -13.19 -5.38
C ASP A 57 -6.68 -13.00 -4.15
N ALA A 58 -5.94 -14.05 -3.75
CA ALA A 58 -5.01 -13.97 -2.62
C ALA A 58 -3.83 -13.00 -2.88
N VAL A 59 -3.28 -13.01 -4.08
CA VAL A 59 -2.21 -12.09 -4.50
C VAL A 59 -2.75 -10.67 -4.61
N ILE A 60 -3.91 -10.51 -5.25
CA ILE A 60 -4.59 -9.22 -5.41
C ILE A 60 -4.89 -8.60 -4.04
N GLY A 61 -5.47 -9.38 -3.11
CA GLY A 61 -5.79 -8.94 -1.76
C GLY A 61 -4.55 -8.54 -0.97
N ARG A 62 -3.46 -9.28 -1.11
CA ARG A 62 -2.19 -8.95 -0.46
C ARG A 62 -1.57 -7.67 -1.00
N LEU A 63 -1.62 -7.44 -2.31
CA LEU A 63 -1.15 -6.18 -2.92
C LEU A 63 -2.05 -4.99 -2.55
N ALA A 64 -3.35 -5.22 -2.32
CA ALA A 64 -4.28 -4.20 -1.81
C ALA A 64 -3.95 -3.80 -0.36
N GLU A 65 -3.61 -4.78 0.50
CA GLU A 65 -3.16 -4.52 1.87
C GLU A 65 -1.88 -3.66 1.88
N LEU A 66 -0.87 -4.06 1.09
CA LEU A 66 0.36 -3.29 0.95
C LEU A 66 0.10 -1.85 0.46
N ARG A 67 -0.84 -1.68 -0.48
CA ARG A 67 -1.26 -0.35 -0.92
C ARG A 67 -1.78 0.49 0.24
N GLY A 68 -2.68 -0.07 1.05
CA GLY A 68 -3.23 0.62 2.23
C GLY A 68 -2.15 1.06 3.21
N ILE A 69 -1.21 0.17 3.52
CA ILE A 69 -0.08 0.48 4.40
C ILE A 69 0.83 1.55 3.78
N THR A 70 1.11 1.47 2.48
CA THR A 70 1.94 2.48 1.79
C THR A 70 1.25 3.83 1.72
N LEU A 71 -0.08 3.90 1.64
CA LEU A 71 -0.82 5.16 1.68
C LEU A 71 -0.77 5.80 3.08
N GLU A 72 -0.83 5.00 4.14
CA GLU A 72 -0.81 5.47 5.54
C GLU A 72 0.61 5.89 6.01
N PHE A 73 1.63 5.12 5.64
CA PHE A 73 2.99 5.29 6.17
C PHE A 73 3.98 5.84 5.14
N GLY A 74 3.73 5.65 3.84
CA GLY A 74 4.65 6.00 2.76
C GLY A 74 5.11 7.46 2.76
N ASP A 75 4.21 8.39 3.10
CA ASP A 75 4.54 9.82 3.11
C ASP A 75 5.40 10.24 4.30
N ARG A 76 5.70 9.33 5.22
CA ARG A 76 6.61 9.55 6.35
C ARG A 76 7.97 8.84 6.19
N LEU A 77 8.19 8.16 5.06
CA LEU A 77 9.52 7.66 4.70
C LEU A 77 10.46 8.82 4.32
N PRO A 78 11.79 8.61 4.41
CA PRO A 78 12.80 9.58 3.97
C PRO A 78 12.52 10.17 2.58
N ASP A 79 12.85 11.45 2.38
CA ASP A 79 12.56 12.15 1.13
C ASP A 79 13.22 11.52 -0.10
N SER A 80 14.39 10.90 0.08
CA SER A 80 15.07 10.13 -0.97
C SER A 80 14.25 8.96 -1.52
N LEU A 81 13.23 8.49 -0.78
CA LEU A 81 12.39 7.35 -1.15
C LEU A 81 11.04 7.74 -1.74
N LYS A 82 10.70 9.04 -1.86
CA LYS A 82 9.37 9.49 -2.33
C LYS A 82 9.01 8.95 -3.71
N GLY A 83 9.98 8.89 -4.63
CA GLY A 83 9.77 8.32 -5.97
C GLY A 83 9.41 6.83 -5.91
N ALA A 84 10.09 6.06 -5.06
CA ALA A 84 9.83 4.64 -4.86
C ALA A 84 8.45 4.42 -4.21
N VAL A 85 8.11 5.20 -3.18
CA VAL A 85 6.79 5.19 -2.53
C VAL A 85 5.68 5.46 -3.54
N GLN A 86 5.82 6.49 -4.38
CA GLN A 86 4.83 6.80 -5.40
C GLN A 86 4.69 5.68 -6.44
N THR A 87 5.80 5.02 -6.77
CA THR A 87 5.79 3.87 -7.67
C THR A 87 5.03 2.70 -7.04
N ILE A 88 5.26 2.37 -5.75
CA ILE A 88 4.50 1.33 -5.03
C ILE A 88 3.01 1.68 -4.99
N LYS A 89 2.64 2.92 -4.64
CA LYS A 89 1.23 3.36 -4.63
C LYS A 89 0.57 3.15 -6.00
N THR A 90 1.26 3.48 -7.08
CA THR A 90 0.74 3.39 -8.45
C THR A 90 0.64 1.94 -8.93
N THR A 91 1.66 1.13 -8.71
CA THR A 91 1.70 -0.25 -9.18
C THR A 91 0.71 -1.13 -8.43
N THR A 92 0.67 -1.02 -7.10
CA THR A 92 -0.32 -1.73 -6.28
C THR A 92 -1.74 -1.25 -6.56
N ALA A 93 -1.95 0.01 -6.96
CA ALA A 93 -3.27 0.47 -7.41
C ALA A 93 -3.78 -0.24 -8.66
N GLY A 94 -2.90 -0.57 -9.60
CA GLY A 94 -3.26 -1.38 -10.76
C GLY A 94 -3.37 -2.87 -10.39
N LEU A 95 -2.37 -3.42 -9.70
CA LEU A 95 -2.31 -4.85 -9.39
C LEU A 95 -3.39 -5.35 -8.42
N SER A 96 -3.99 -4.45 -7.63
CA SER A 96 -5.11 -4.77 -6.73
C SER A 96 -6.48 -4.84 -7.40
N ARG A 97 -6.55 -4.81 -8.75
CA ARG A 97 -7.79 -4.96 -9.50
C ARG A 97 -7.79 -6.26 -10.31
N ASN A 98 -8.97 -6.85 -10.46
CA ASN A 98 -9.19 -8.09 -11.22
C ASN A 98 -9.35 -7.87 -12.73
N ASP A 99 -9.42 -6.62 -13.20
CA ASP A 99 -9.70 -6.25 -14.59
C ASP A 99 -8.44 -5.86 -15.39
N VAL A 100 -7.25 -6.01 -14.81
CA VAL A 100 -6.00 -5.57 -15.45
C VAL A 100 -5.51 -6.62 -16.44
N PRO A 101 -5.28 -6.27 -17.72
CA PRO A 101 -4.72 -7.20 -18.70
C PRO A 101 -3.38 -7.78 -18.27
N ARG A 102 -3.14 -9.05 -18.62
CA ARG A 102 -1.96 -9.83 -18.22
C ARG A 102 -0.64 -9.09 -18.41
N GLU A 103 -0.39 -8.60 -19.63
CA GLU A 103 0.86 -7.89 -19.97
C GLU A 103 1.06 -6.65 -19.08
N ARG A 104 -0.04 -5.96 -18.77
CA ARG A 104 0.01 -4.81 -17.87
C ARG A 104 0.29 -5.22 -16.43
N GLN A 105 -0.29 -6.32 -15.94
CA GLN A 105 0.02 -6.83 -14.60
C GLN A 105 1.52 -7.16 -14.48
N VAL A 106 2.09 -7.87 -15.46
CA VAL A 106 3.52 -8.20 -15.46
C VAL A 106 4.38 -6.93 -15.46
N ALA A 107 4.07 -5.95 -16.30
CA ALA A 107 4.80 -4.69 -16.35
C ALA A 107 4.74 -3.94 -15.01
N LEU A 108 3.57 -3.89 -14.38
CA LEU A 108 3.39 -3.28 -13.05
C LEU A 108 4.16 -4.03 -11.97
N LEU A 109 4.19 -5.36 -12.02
CA LEU A 109 4.93 -6.19 -11.06
C LEU A 109 6.44 -5.95 -11.17
N LYS A 110 6.98 -5.81 -12.38
CA LYS A 110 8.40 -5.46 -12.62
C LYS A 110 8.73 -4.08 -12.01
N GLN A 111 7.87 -3.08 -12.22
CA GLN A 111 8.01 -1.75 -11.63
C GLN A 111 7.90 -1.76 -10.11
N TYR A 112 6.95 -2.52 -9.57
CA TYR A 112 6.76 -2.72 -8.14
C TYR A 112 8.05 -3.23 -7.49
N ARG A 113 8.66 -4.30 -8.03
CA ARG A 113 9.86 -4.90 -7.46
C ARG A 113 11.04 -3.94 -7.39
N ALA A 114 11.27 -3.18 -8.46
CA ALA A 114 12.35 -2.20 -8.48
C ALA A 114 12.17 -1.13 -7.40
N ALA A 115 10.94 -0.64 -7.20
CA ALA A 115 10.64 0.33 -6.14
C ALA A 115 10.70 -0.30 -4.74
N ALA A 116 10.26 -1.55 -4.60
CA ALA A 116 10.33 -2.29 -3.34
C ALA A 116 11.78 -2.46 -2.87
N ASP A 117 12.69 -2.84 -3.78
CA ASP A 117 14.12 -2.95 -3.48
C ASP A 117 14.71 -1.61 -3.00
N GLN A 118 14.33 -0.51 -3.63
CA GLN A 118 14.78 0.83 -3.24
C GLN A 118 14.34 1.19 -1.82
N ILE A 119 13.07 0.91 -1.48
CA ILE A 119 12.55 1.15 -0.13
C ILE A 119 13.25 0.25 0.89
N VAL A 120 13.36 -1.05 0.62
CA VAL A 120 14.02 -2.01 1.52
C VAL A 120 15.48 -1.64 1.75
N ALA A 121 16.19 -1.15 0.73
CA ALA A 121 17.57 -0.70 0.87
C ALA A 121 17.69 0.62 1.65
N GLY A 122 16.80 1.58 1.42
CA GLY A 122 16.86 2.91 2.04
C GLY A 122 16.26 3.01 3.44
N CYS A 123 15.49 2.02 3.88
CA CYS A 123 14.94 1.91 5.23
C CYS A 123 15.81 1.07 6.19
N ARG A 124 17.06 0.77 5.81
CA ARG A 124 18.05 0.07 6.65
C ARG A 124 18.75 1.01 7.63
#